data_AF-A0AA36EA12-F1
#
_entry.id   AF-A0AA36EA12-F1
#
_cell.length_a   1.000
_cell.length_b   1.000
_cell.length_c   1.000
_cell.angle_alpha   90.00
_cell.angle_beta   90.00
_cell.angle_gamma   90.00
#
_symmetry.space_group_name_H-M   'P 1'
#
loop_
_entity.id
_entity.type
_entity.pdbx_description
1 polymer ?
#
loop_
_entity_poly.entity_id
_entity_poly.type
_entity_poly.pdbx_seq_one_letter_code
_entity_poly.pdbx_strand_id
1 'polypeptide(L)'
;MAEIVVAEPSIASTSNTQTNGRGGYGSNNNGAKSFYMKSITSGRDYVPEPFDSEKLPVTLRSEIQRFLRVANLIDAQEPRVACLCRFHAFVVAHDLDRNSRGRGVRQFKTALLQRLEQDEVVTYRKRKEKSDVREVRRVYREYKDYIIKHGGESTLENRDALIKAGTIAAVLFEVSNTLTKAAGTQGNADNDVNRRSEFYEFNILPLDQGGVHQAIMQLTEIKAAVAAVRNVEGIPFIEEFTNQKPHFDLFDWLQNSFGFQKGNVANQREHLILLLANLHIRRSNKLANTSKLADGVLDDLMKKFFKNYTEWCKFLEKKNSIRLPLSDPEAQQYKILYIGLYLLIWGEAANVRFMPECLAYIFHHMAYDMHSMLMGATILSTDGTFTPAYGGGPESFLNNVVTPIYEVIREEAKKNQNGMTDHSTWRNYDDLNEFFWSPDCFQLEWPMNKEHDFFYVDFCEDPKRKNNKGSDKLKTEKKTEENDEEMELNKDDESTEEQPKPKEKKWLGKTNFVEFRSFWHVFRSFDRMWAFLILSLQAMIIMACHDLNSPLQMFDTPILEDIMSIFITSAVLKLVQGLVPTLTSLFLILCLHGKLDP
;
A
#
# COMPACT_ATOMS: atom_id res chain seq x y z
N MET A 1 -6.08 44.03 -18.56
CA MET A 1 -6.03 42.99 -17.51
C MET A 1 -7.10 43.36 -16.50
N ALA A 2 -8.18 42.59 -16.44
CA ALA A 2 -9.28 42.86 -15.53
C ALA A 2 -8.93 42.30 -14.14
N GLU A 3 -9.01 43.16 -13.13
CA GLU A 3 -8.83 42.85 -11.72
C GLU A 3 -10.00 41.96 -11.26
N ILE A 4 -9.70 40.78 -10.69
CA ILE A 4 -10.72 39.89 -10.14
C ILE A 4 -11.14 40.46 -8.79
N VAL A 5 -12.29 41.16 -8.78
CA VAL A 5 -12.91 41.65 -7.55
C VAL A 5 -13.65 40.50 -6.87
N VAL A 6 -13.22 40.16 -5.66
CA VAL A 6 -13.87 39.17 -4.79
C VAL A 6 -15.18 39.77 -4.27
N ALA A 7 -16.30 39.07 -4.46
CA ALA A 7 -17.63 39.56 -4.11
C ALA A 7 -17.82 39.68 -2.58
N GLU A 8 -18.17 40.87 -2.10
CA GLU A 8 -18.68 41.12 -0.75
C GLU A 8 -20.19 40.81 -0.65
N PRO A 9 -20.69 40.35 0.51
CA PRO A 9 -22.10 40.00 0.68
C PRO A 9 -22.95 41.22 1.05
N SER A 10 -23.90 41.59 0.21
CA SER A 10 -24.95 42.57 0.56
C SER A 10 -26.19 41.84 1.06
N ILE A 11 -26.43 41.92 2.38
CA ILE A 11 -27.71 41.55 3.01
C ILE A 11 -28.54 42.83 3.09
N ALA A 12 -29.62 42.93 2.30
CA ALA A 12 -30.72 43.84 2.58
C ALA A 12 -32.02 43.31 1.98
N SER A 13 -32.94 42.96 2.88
CA SER A 13 -34.34 42.66 2.64
C SER A 13 -35.09 43.92 2.21
N THR A 14 -35.91 43.87 1.16
CA THR A 14 -37.17 44.64 1.10
C THR A 14 -38.11 44.20 -0.03
N SER A 15 -39.39 44.40 0.26
CA SER A 15 -40.63 43.98 -0.35
C SER A 15 -40.97 44.55 -1.74
N ASN A 16 -41.63 43.69 -2.53
CA ASN A 16 -42.57 43.94 -3.64
C ASN A 16 -43.15 45.35 -3.80
N THR A 17 -43.24 45.85 -5.04
CA THR A 17 -44.53 46.20 -5.70
C THR A 17 -44.38 46.30 -7.24
N GLN A 18 -45.27 45.64 -7.99
CA GLN A 18 -45.44 45.73 -9.44
C GLN A 18 -46.23 46.99 -9.83
N THR A 19 -45.99 47.55 -11.03
CA THR A 19 -47.06 48.04 -11.93
C THR A 19 -46.61 48.03 -13.41
N ASN A 20 -47.57 47.71 -14.28
CA ASN A 20 -47.46 47.39 -15.72
C ASN A 20 -47.44 48.62 -16.65
N GLY A 21 -46.92 48.44 -17.88
CA GLY A 21 -47.17 49.32 -19.03
C GLY A 21 -46.93 48.62 -20.39
N ARG A 22 -47.96 48.59 -21.24
CA ARG A 22 -48.11 47.88 -22.54
C ARG A 22 -47.39 48.54 -23.74
N GLY A 23 -47.00 47.70 -24.72
CA GLY A 23 -47.52 47.81 -26.11
C GLY A 23 -46.51 48.04 -27.25
N GLY A 24 -46.58 47.22 -28.32
CA GLY A 24 -46.09 47.57 -29.66
C GLY A 24 -45.70 46.39 -30.56
N TYR A 25 -46.47 46.12 -31.61
CA TYR A 25 -46.34 45.02 -32.59
C TYR A 25 -45.57 45.41 -33.88
N GLY A 26 -44.98 44.41 -34.56
CA GLY A 26 -44.61 44.40 -36.00
C GLY A 26 -43.66 43.22 -36.34
N SER A 27 -44.11 42.09 -36.89
CA SER A 27 -44.24 41.72 -38.34
C SER A 27 -42.88 41.77 -39.10
N ASN A 28 -42.34 40.78 -39.83
CA ASN A 28 -42.93 39.68 -40.59
C ASN A 28 -41.87 38.59 -41.02
N ASN A 29 -42.31 37.33 -41.00
CA ASN A 29 -42.04 36.09 -41.77
C ASN A 29 -40.83 35.82 -42.71
N ASN A 30 -40.32 34.57 -42.58
CA ASN A 30 -39.93 33.53 -43.59
C ASN A 30 -38.59 32.86 -43.19
N GLY A 31 -38.37 31.53 -43.08
CA GLY A 31 -39.15 30.31 -43.21
C GLY A 31 -38.20 29.11 -42.93
N ALA A 32 -38.78 27.92 -42.66
CA ALA A 32 -38.21 26.55 -42.58
C ALA A 32 -38.47 25.87 -41.23
N LYS A 33 -39.36 24.87 -41.25
CA LYS A 33 -39.76 24.04 -40.10
C LYS A 33 -38.73 22.93 -39.86
N SER A 34 -38.32 22.76 -38.61
CA SER A 34 -38.10 21.43 -38.02
C SER A 34 -38.51 21.45 -36.54
N PHE A 35 -39.10 20.34 -36.12
CA PHE A 35 -40.00 20.12 -34.99
C PHE A 35 -39.58 20.70 -33.62
N TYR A 36 -40.39 21.62 -33.09
CA TYR A 36 -40.43 21.94 -31.66
C TYR A 36 -41.86 21.82 -31.13
N MET A 37 -42.01 20.97 -30.11
CA MET A 37 -43.21 20.90 -29.28
C MET A 37 -43.23 22.15 -28.38
N LYS A 38 -44.12 23.10 -28.69
CA LYS A 38 -44.35 24.32 -27.89
C LYS A 38 -44.87 23.92 -26.50
N SER A 39 -44.15 24.30 -25.44
CA SER A 39 -44.70 24.39 -24.09
C SER A 39 -44.91 25.85 -23.70
N ILE A 40 -46.04 26.07 -23.04
CA ILE A 40 -46.67 27.35 -22.74
C ILE A 40 -46.06 27.91 -21.46
N THR A 41 -45.28 28.99 -21.56
CA THR A 41 -45.14 30.11 -20.59
C THR A 41 -44.04 31.04 -21.08
N SER A 42 -44.38 31.89 -22.07
CA SER A 42 -43.58 33.07 -22.43
C SER A 42 -44.11 34.23 -21.60
N GLY A 43 -43.30 34.78 -20.69
CA GLY A 43 -43.69 35.99 -19.94
C GLY A 43 -43.16 36.13 -18.51
N ARG A 44 -41.91 35.76 -18.21
CA ARG A 44 -41.19 36.35 -17.08
C ARG A 44 -39.82 36.79 -17.55
N ASP A 45 -39.52 38.07 -17.36
CA ASP A 45 -38.18 38.61 -17.49
C ASP A 45 -37.24 37.80 -16.61
N TYR A 46 -36.21 37.23 -17.23
CA TYR A 46 -35.24 36.37 -16.56
C TYR A 46 -34.32 37.22 -15.68
N VAL A 47 -34.51 37.13 -14.37
CA VAL A 47 -33.59 37.66 -13.36
C VAL A 47 -32.66 36.52 -12.93
N PRO A 48 -31.33 36.64 -13.08
CA PRO A 48 -30.39 35.61 -12.65
C PRO A 48 -30.30 35.57 -11.12
N GLU A 49 -31.23 34.87 -10.47
CA GLU A 49 -31.10 34.54 -9.04
C GLU A 49 -30.26 33.27 -8.84
N PRO A 50 -29.45 33.17 -7.76
CA PRO A 50 -28.73 31.95 -7.40
C PRO A 50 -29.68 30.77 -7.19
N PHE A 51 -29.28 29.58 -7.64
CA PHE A 51 -30.08 28.37 -7.43
C PHE A 51 -29.95 27.87 -5.99
N ASP A 52 -31.04 27.47 -5.33
CA ASP A 52 -31.01 27.02 -3.93
C ASP A 52 -30.16 25.74 -3.78
N SER A 53 -28.95 25.90 -3.24
CA SER A 53 -27.98 24.81 -3.06
C SER A 53 -28.10 24.09 -1.71
N GLU A 54 -28.96 24.56 -0.80
CA GLU A 54 -29.07 24.04 0.58
C GLU A 54 -30.34 23.20 0.80
N LYS A 55 -31.43 23.51 0.08
CA LYS A 55 -32.69 22.73 0.12
C LYS A 55 -32.66 21.52 -0.82
N LEU A 56 -31.67 20.65 -0.64
CA LEU A 56 -31.53 19.41 -1.38
C LEU A 56 -32.17 18.22 -0.64
N PRO A 57 -32.76 17.24 -1.36
CA PRO A 57 -33.16 15.97 -0.78
C PRO A 57 -31.97 15.30 -0.06
N VAL A 58 -32.21 14.73 1.13
CA VAL A 58 -31.15 14.13 1.98
C VAL A 58 -30.32 13.09 1.22
N THR A 59 -30.95 12.33 0.32
CA THR A 59 -30.30 11.30 -0.51
C THR A 59 -29.34 11.84 -1.56
N LEU A 60 -29.46 13.11 -1.95
CA LEU A 60 -28.67 13.74 -3.03
C LEU A 60 -27.66 14.76 -2.49
N ARG A 61 -27.81 15.16 -1.23
CA ARG A 61 -27.05 16.27 -0.63
C ARG A 61 -25.53 16.01 -0.65
N SER A 62 -25.08 14.83 -0.23
CA SER A 62 -23.63 14.53 -0.13
C SER A 62 -22.89 14.61 -1.46
N GLU A 63 -23.55 14.20 -2.55
CA GLU A 63 -22.92 14.09 -3.87
C GLU A 63 -23.03 15.38 -4.69
N ILE A 64 -24.17 16.08 -4.62
CA ILE A 64 -24.49 17.14 -5.59
C ILE A 64 -24.26 18.55 -5.05
N GLN A 65 -24.32 18.73 -3.73
CA GLN A 65 -24.25 20.05 -3.10
C GLN A 65 -23.00 20.84 -3.48
N ARG A 66 -21.84 20.16 -3.58
CA ARG A 66 -20.57 20.80 -3.94
C ARG A 66 -20.61 21.46 -5.32
N PHE A 67 -21.25 20.83 -6.29
CA PHE A 67 -21.35 21.36 -7.66
C PHE A 67 -22.26 22.59 -7.72
N LEU A 68 -23.37 22.59 -6.99
CA LEU A 68 -24.30 23.71 -6.95
C LEU A 68 -23.72 24.92 -6.19
N ARG A 69 -22.99 24.68 -5.10
CA ARG A 69 -22.27 25.74 -4.37
C ARG A 69 -21.21 26.40 -5.26
N VAL A 70 -20.38 25.61 -5.95
CA VAL A 70 -19.39 26.14 -6.89
C VAL A 70 -20.06 26.89 -8.04
N ALA A 71 -21.16 26.36 -8.60
CA ALA A 71 -21.90 27.05 -9.65
C ALA A 71 -22.38 28.44 -9.21
N ASN A 72 -22.90 28.58 -7.98
CA ASN A 72 -23.34 29.87 -7.45
C ASN A 72 -22.18 30.85 -7.21
N LEU A 73 -20.99 30.35 -6.81
CA LEU A 73 -19.81 31.19 -6.60
C LEU A 73 -19.29 31.81 -7.91
N ILE A 74 -19.31 31.04 -9.00
CA ILE A 74 -18.73 31.47 -10.28
C ILE A 74 -19.76 32.10 -11.23
N ASP A 75 -21.06 32.03 -10.93
CA ASP A 75 -22.15 32.44 -11.84
C ASP A 75 -22.03 33.88 -12.34
N ALA A 76 -21.59 34.79 -11.47
CA ALA A 76 -21.41 36.19 -11.82
C ALA A 76 -20.26 36.42 -12.82
N GLN A 77 -19.17 35.65 -12.71
CA GLN A 77 -17.94 35.84 -13.48
C GLN A 77 -17.94 34.98 -14.75
N GLU A 78 -18.33 33.71 -14.62
CA GLU A 78 -18.26 32.67 -15.65
C GLU A 78 -19.60 31.93 -15.75
N PRO A 79 -20.66 32.59 -16.25
CA PRO A 79 -22.03 32.07 -16.23
C PRO A 79 -22.19 30.79 -17.07
N ARG A 80 -21.40 30.63 -18.15
CA ARG A 80 -21.42 29.40 -18.95
C ARG A 80 -20.86 28.21 -18.17
N VAL A 81 -19.80 28.42 -17.40
CA VAL A 81 -19.20 27.37 -16.58
C VAL A 81 -20.10 27.00 -15.40
N ALA A 82 -20.74 27.99 -14.78
CA ALA A 82 -21.77 27.74 -13.76
C ALA A 82 -22.92 26.85 -14.28
N CYS A 83 -23.42 27.15 -15.48
CA CYS A 83 -24.44 26.32 -16.15
C CYS A 83 -23.96 24.87 -16.36
N LEU A 84 -22.69 24.67 -16.76
CA LEU A 84 -22.12 23.33 -16.94
C LEU A 84 -21.95 22.58 -15.61
N CYS A 85 -21.60 23.27 -14.53
CA CYS A 85 -21.57 22.69 -13.18
C CYS A 85 -22.98 22.25 -12.72
N ARG A 86 -24.01 23.06 -13.00
CA ARG A 86 -25.43 22.70 -12.74
C ARG A 86 -25.88 21.51 -13.60
N PHE A 87 -25.42 21.45 -14.85
CA PHE A 87 -25.72 20.34 -15.74
C PHE A 87 -25.07 19.03 -15.24
N HIS A 88 -23.82 19.08 -14.81
CA HIS A 88 -23.14 17.93 -14.20
C HIS A 88 -23.84 17.47 -12.91
N ALA A 89 -24.25 18.41 -12.05
CA ALA A 89 -25.09 18.12 -10.89
C ALA A 89 -26.39 17.39 -11.26
N PHE A 90 -27.06 17.78 -12.35
CA PHE A 90 -28.25 17.11 -12.85
C PHE A 90 -27.96 15.68 -13.33
N VAL A 91 -26.87 15.46 -14.06
CA VAL A 91 -26.44 14.13 -14.52
C VAL A 91 -26.17 13.22 -13.33
N VAL A 92 -25.39 13.66 -12.35
CA VAL A 92 -25.13 12.90 -11.11
C VAL A 92 -26.42 12.58 -10.37
N ALA A 93 -27.34 13.54 -10.25
CA ALA A 93 -28.66 13.30 -9.66
C ALA A 93 -29.48 12.28 -10.44
N HIS A 94 -29.39 12.30 -11.78
CA HIS A 94 -30.08 11.37 -12.65
C HIS A 94 -29.57 9.94 -12.45
N ASP A 95 -28.25 9.76 -12.41
CA ASP A 95 -27.60 8.45 -12.26
C ASP A 95 -27.90 7.82 -10.88
N LEU A 96 -27.94 8.63 -9.81
CA LEU A 96 -28.24 8.15 -8.45
C LEU A 96 -29.70 7.69 -8.28
N ASP A 97 -30.66 8.28 -9.00
CA ASP A 97 -32.08 7.87 -8.94
C ASP A 97 -32.75 7.99 -10.31
N ARG A 98 -32.44 7.06 -11.21
CA ARG A 98 -32.95 7.06 -12.59
C ARG A 98 -34.48 7.08 -12.67
N ASN A 99 -35.14 6.43 -11.71
CA ASN A 99 -36.60 6.29 -11.67
C ASN A 99 -37.30 7.43 -10.89
N SER A 100 -36.54 8.34 -10.26
CA SER A 100 -37.06 9.47 -9.47
C SER A 100 -38.14 9.05 -8.46
N ARG A 101 -37.85 8.00 -7.67
CA ARG A 101 -38.84 7.34 -6.79
C ARG A 101 -39.35 8.25 -5.66
N GLY A 102 -38.55 9.23 -5.24
CA GLY A 102 -38.91 10.19 -4.20
C GLY A 102 -39.58 11.46 -4.74
N ARG A 103 -40.70 11.91 -4.12
CA ARG A 103 -41.38 13.18 -4.47
C ARG A 103 -40.42 14.37 -4.43
N GLY A 104 -39.57 14.47 -3.39
CA GLY A 104 -38.59 15.56 -3.25
C GLY A 104 -37.50 15.53 -4.34
N VAL A 105 -37.03 14.35 -4.73
CA VAL A 105 -36.05 14.17 -5.82
C VAL A 105 -36.66 14.58 -7.16
N ARG A 106 -37.92 14.22 -7.42
CA ARG A 106 -38.62 14.62 -8.64
C ARG A 106 -38.80 16.14 -8.72
N GLN A 107 -39.27 16.77 -7.64
CA GLN A 107 -39.42 18.23 -7.57
C GLN A 107 -38.09 18.94 -7.81
N PHE A 108 -37.01 18.47 -7.17
CA PHE A 108 -35.66 19.00 -7.36
C PHE A 108 -35.19 18.87 -8.82
N LYS A 109 -35.27 17.66 -9.41
CA LYS A 109 -34.86 17.43 -10.80
C LYS A 109 -35.64 18.28 -11.78
N THR A 110 -36.96 18.41 -11.58
CA THR A 110 -37.80 19.27 -12.43
C THR A 110 -37.41 20.73 -12.30
N ALA A 111 -37.18 21.24 -11.09
CA ALA A 111 -36.76 22.62 -10.87
C ALA A 111 -35.37 22.92 -11.47
N LEU A 112 -34.41 22.01 -11.27
CA LEU A 112 -33.06 22.16 -11.82
C LEU A 112 -33.07 22.09 -13.36
N LEU A 113 -33.86 21.20 -13.95
CA LEU A 113 -34.00 21.10 -15.41
C LEU A 113 -34.62 22.38 -16.00
N GLN A 114 -35.69 22.91 -15.40
CA GLN A 114 -36.29 24.17 -15.83
C GLN A 114 -35.29 25.34 -15.76
N ARG A 115 -34.45 25.37 -14.72
CA ARG A 115 -33.39 26.37 -14.62
C ARG A 115 -32.33 26.17 -15.71
N LEU A 116 -31.93 24.93 -15.99
CA LEU A 116 -30.95 24.62 -17.04
C LEU A 116 -31.45 25.02 -18.43
N GLU A 117 -32.74 24.80 -18.75
CA GLU A 117 -33.34 25.23 -20.02
C GLU A 117 -33.29 26.76 -20.20
N GLN A 118 -33.47 27.51 -19.11
CA GLN A 118 -33.35 28.98 -19.12
C GLN A 118 -31.89 29.43 -19.22
N ASP A 119 -31.00 28.85 -18.41
CA ASP A 119 -29.57 29.15 -18.38
C ASP A 119 -28.92 28.79 -19.71
N GLU A 120 -29.33 27.71 -20.39
CA GLU A 120 -28.72 27.27 -21.63
C GLU A 120 -28.77 28.35 -22.72
N VAL A 121 -29.97 28.92 -22.94
CA VAL A 121 -30.16 29.97 -23.97
C VAL A 121 -29.40 31.24 -23.62
N VAL A 122 -29.40 31.64 -22.35
CA VAL A 122 -28.80 32.90 -21.88
C VAL A 122 -27.28 32.81 -21.83
N THR A 123 -26.74 31.69 -21.32
CA THR A 123 -25.31 31.50 -21.10
C THR A 123 -24.57 31.09 -22.37
N TYR A 124 -25.23 30.42 -23.32
CA TYR A 124 -24.62 30.04 -24.60
C TYR A 124 -24.09 31.26 -25.36
N ARG A 125 -24.83 32.37 -25.35
CA ARG A 125 -24.41 33.64 -25.99
C ARG A 125 -23.24 34.33 -25.30
N LYS A 126 -22.95 33.98 -24.05
CA LYS A 126 -21.85 34.54 -23.24
C LYS A 126 -20.58 33.67 -23.28
N ARG A 127 -20.58 32.57 -24.04
CA ARG A 127 -19.42 31.68 -24.16
C ARG A 127 -18.25 32.42 -24.83
N LYS A 128 -17.05 32.31 -24.24
CA LYS A 128 -15.83 32.96 -24.77
C LYS A 128 -15.03 32.02 -25.68
N GLU A 129 -15.16 30.70 -25.54
CA GLU A 129 -14.44 29.68 -26.31
C GLU A 129 -15.29 28.95 -27.36
N LYS A 130 -14.62 28.18 -28.21
CA LYS A 130 -15.27 27.42 -29.29
C LYS A 130 -16.08 26.21 -28.78
N SER A 131 -15.75 25.65 -27.61
CA SER A 131 -16.46 24.50 -27.04
C SER A 131 -16.58 24.61 -25.52
N ASP A 132 -17.60 23.95 -24.96
CA ASP A 132 -17.82 23.92 -23.50
C ASP A 132 -16.64 23.29 -22.75
N VAL A 133 -16.03 22.25 -23.33
CA VAL A 133 -14.83 21.63 -22.76
C VAL A 133 -13.67 22.64 -22.67
N ARG A 134 -13.49 23.48 -23.69
CA ARG A 134 -12.43 24.50 -23.70
C ARG A 134 -12.74 25.65 -22.74
N GLU A 135 -14.00 26.03 -22.63
CA GLU A 135 -14.47 27.04 -21.66
C GLU A 135 -14.15 26.62 -20.23
N VAL A 136 -14.53 25.39 -19.84
CA VAL A 136 -14.25 24.84 -18.49
C VAL A 136 -12.74 24.71 -18.25
N ARG A 137 -11.98 24.23 -19.25
CA ARG A 137 -10.52 24.10 -19.15
C ARG A 137 -9.79 25.45 -19.06
N ARG A 138 -10.34 26.53 -19.62
CA ARG A 138 -9.79 27.88 -19.47
C ARG A 138 -9.93 28.33 -18.02
N VAL A 139 -11.15 28.30 -17.50
CA VAL A 139 -11.45 28.75 -16.13
C VAL A 139 -10.72 27.88 -15.10
N TYR A 140 -10.64 26.56 -15.32
CA TYR A 140 -9.82 25.67 -14.48
C TYR A 140 -8.35 26.10 -14.43
N ARG A 141 -7.76 26.47 -15.58
CA ARG A 141 -6.36 26.94 -15.64
C ARG A 141 -6.18 28.27 -14.91
N GLU A 142 -7.09 29.21 -15.08
CA GLU A 142 -7.05 30.51 -14.38
C GLU A 142 -7.07 30.33 -12.85
N TYR A 143 -7.94 29.47 -12.33
CA TYR A 143 -7.96 29.16 -10.89
C TYR A 143 -6.72 28.38 -10.43
N LYS A 144 -6.19 27.46 -11.25
CA LYS A 144 -4.95 26.76 -10.96
C LYS A 144 -3.77 27.73 -10.85
N ASP A 145 -3.64 28.65 -11.80
CA ASP A 145 -2.57 29.64 -11.81
C ASP A 145 -2.71 30.62 -10.63
N TYR A 146 -3.94 30.97 -10.25
CA TYR A 146 -4.21 31.78 -9.04
C TYR A 146 -3.73 31.07 -7.76
N ILE A 147 -4.02 29.78 -7.59
CA ILE A 147 -3.58 28.98 -6.43
C ILE A 147 -2.05 28.92 -6.38
N ILE A 148 -1.40 28.72 -7.54
CA ILE A 148 0.07 28.68 -7.64
C ILE A 148 0.67 30.04 -7.26
N LYS A 149 0.09 31.14 -7.74
CA LYS A 149 0.62 32.49 -7.52
C LYS A 149 0.45 32.97 -6.08
N HIS A 150 -0.67 32.65 -5.43
CA HIS A 150 -1.02 33.18 -4.11
C HIS A 150 -0.85 32.17 -2.96
N GLY A 151 -0.51 30.91 -3.24
CA GLY A 151 -0.34 29.86 -2.23
C GLY A 151 0.76 30.11 -1.19
N GLY A 152 1.69 31.04 -1.44
CA GLY A 152 2.79 31.40 -0.53
C GLY A 152 2.49 32.56 0.43
N GLU A 153 1.36 33.25 0.30
CA GLU A 153 1.09 34.51 1.01
C GLU A 153 0.19 34.27 2.24
N SER A 154 0.62 34.71 3.42
CA SER A 154 0.10 34.24 4.72
C SER A 154 -0.92 35.17 5.41
N THR A 155 -1.77 35.85 4.65
CA THR A 155 -2.89 36.62 5.22
C THR A 155 -4.13 35.73 5.42
N LEU A 156 -4.94 36.03 6.45
CA LEU A 156 -6.15 35.27 6.77
C LEU A 156 -7.17 35.29 5.61
N GLU A 157 -7.31 36.44 4.95
CA GLU A 157 -8.20 36.62 3.80
C GLU A 157 -7.75 35.81 2.57
N ASN A 158 -6.44 35.71 2.34
CA ASN A 158 -5.89 34.88 1.26
C ASN A 158 -6.12 33.39 1.51
N ARG A 159 -6.16 32.93 2.77
CA ARG A 159 -6.46 31.52 3.09
C ARG A 159 -7.88 31.12 2.69
N ASP A 160 -8.87 31.94 3.02
CA ASP A 160 -10.26 31.67 2.63
C ASP A 160 -10.46 31.74 1.12
N ALA A 161 -9.78 32.67 0.45
CA ALA A 161 -9.78 32.77 -1.01
C ALA A 161 -9.12 31.54 -1.66
N LEU A 162 -8.01 31.04 -1.12
CA LEU A 162 -7.33 29.83 -1.59
C LEU A 162 -8.17 28.58 -1.38
N ILE A 163 -8.86 28.44 -0.25
CA ILE A 163 -9.79 27.33 0.00
C ILE A 163 -10.92 27.37 -1.04
N LYS A 164 -11.55 28.54 -1.25
CA LYS A 164 -12.57 28.71 -2.29
C LYS A 164 -12.03 28.35 -3.67
N ALA A 165 -10.86 28.87 -4.06
CA ALA A 165 -10.23 28.57 -5.34
C ALA A 165 -9.94 27.07 -5.51
N GLY A 166 -9.44 26.39 -4.48
CA GLY A 166 -9.21 24.95 -4.47
C GLY A 166 -10.50 24.15 -4.65
N THR A 167 -11.58 24.52 -3.95
CA THR A 167 -12.88 23.86 -4.13
C THR A 167 -13.44 24.05 -5.54
N ILE A 168 -13.28 25.24 -6.13
CA ILE A 168 -13.69 25.54 -7.50
C ILE A 168 -12.86 24.69 -8.48
N ALA A 169 -11.54 24.69 -8.36
CA ALA A 169 -10.64 23.94 -9.25
C ALA A 169 -10.95 22.44 -9.25
N ALA A 170 -11.20 21.84 -8.08
CA ALA A 170 -11.55 20.43 -7.96
C ALA A 170 -12.86 20.08 -8.69
N VAL A 171 -13.91 20.90 -8.52
CA VAL A 171 -15.19 20.73 -9.21
C VAL A 171 -15.02 20.91 -10.73
N LEU A 172 -14.32 21.95 -11.17
CA LEU A 172 -14.12 22.22 -12.59
C LEU A 172 -13.33 21.09 -13.28
N PHE A 173 -12.35 20.52 -12.60
CA PHE A 173 -11.60 19.38 -13.11
C PHE A 173 -12.51 18.17 -13.35
N GLU A 174 -13.35 17.82 -12.37
CA GLU A 174 -14.31 16.72 -12.50
C GLU A 174 -15.28 16.94 -13.67
N VAL A 175 -15.89 18.14 -13.74
CA VAL A 175 -16.81 18.51 -14.82
C VAL A 175 -16.10 18.47 -16.18
N SER A 176 -14.85 18.92 -16.26
CA SER A 176 -14.07 18.88 -17.50
C SER A 176 -13.81 17.45 -17.98
N ASN A 177 -13.58 16.51 -17.06
CA ASN A 177 -13.33 15.11 -17.37
C ASN A 177 -14.60 14.41 -17.85
N THR A 178 -15.75 14.68 -17.22
CA THR A 178 -17.03 14.10 -17.67
C THR A 178 -17.45 14.63 -19.04
N LEU A 179 -17.28 15.93 -19.29
CA LEU A 179 -17.52 16.52 -20.61
C LEU A 179 -16.55 15.98 -21.68
N THR A 180 -15.29 15.72 -21.33
CA THR A 180 -14.30 15.13 -22.25
C THR A 180 -14.67 13.68 -22.59
N LYS A 181 -15.12 12.89 -21.60
CA LYS A 181 -15.63 11.53 -21.82
C LYS A 181 -16.88 11.51 -22.72
N ALA A 182 -17.81 12.43 -22.49
CA ALA A 182 -19.03 12.55 -23.30
C ALA A 182 -18.75 13.03 -24.75
N ALA A 183 -17.69 13.81 -24.96
CA ALA A 183 -17.28 14.30 -26.28
C ALA A 183 -16.54 13.26 -27.16
N GLY A 184 -16.38 12.00 -26.70
CA GLY A 184 -15.80 10.90 -27.48
C GLY A 184 -14.32 11.08 -27.84
N THR A 185 -13.63 12.09 -27.30
CA THR A 185 -12.20 12.33 -27.57
C THR A 185 -11.35 11.53 -26.59
N GLN A 186 -11.31 10.21 -26.78
CA GLN A 186 -10.56 9.24 -25.95
C GLN A 186 -9.02 9.34 -26.10
N GLY A 187 -8.49 10.24 -26.93
CA GLY A 187 -7.07 10.24 -27.29
C GLY A 187 -6.07 10.85 -26.29
N ASN A 188 -6.48 11.37 -25.13
CA ASN A 188 -5.56 12.02 -24.18
C ASN A 188 -5.98 11.91 -22.69
N ALA A 189 -6.98 11.10 -22.36
CA ALA A 189 -7.55 11.05 -21.01
C ALA A 189 -6.71 10.22 -20.01
N ASP A 190 -5.87 9.29 -20.48
CA ASP A 190 -5.06 8.47 -19.56
C ASP A 190 -3.95 9.26 -18.85
N ASN A 191 -3.49 10.38 -19.43
CA ASN A 191 -2.49 11.24 -18.81
C ASN A 191 -3.09 12.21 -17.77
N ASP A 192 -4.36 12.61 -17.92
CA ASP A 192 -5.00 13.55 -16.99
C ASP A 192 -5.77 12.84 -15.85
N VAL A 193 -6.17 11.57 -15.99
CA VAL A 193 -6.77 10.81 -14.86
C VAL A 193 -5.76 10.67 -13.69
N ASN A 194 -4.45 10.67 -13.96
CA ASN A 194 -3.39 10.76 -12.94
C ASN A 194 -3.34 12.09 -12.18
N ARG A 195 -4.05 13.15 -12.58
CA ARG A 195 -4.11 14.40 -11.80
C ARG A 195 -5.21 14.40 -10.75
N ARG A 196 -6.15 13.45 -10.80
CA ARG A 196 -7.19 13.30 -9.76
C ARG A 196 -6.59 12.84 -8.43
N SER A 197 -5.40 12.23 -8.45
CA SER A 197 -4.62 11.86 -7.25
C SER A 197 -3.81 13.01 -6.65
N GLU A 198 -3.63 14.14 -7.33
CA GLU A 198 -2.86 15.29 -6.77
C GLU A 198 -3.61 16.03 -5.64
N PHE A 199 -4.91 15.80 -5.44
CA PHE A 199 -5.72 16.61 -4.50
C PHE A 199 -6.11 15.93 -3.19
N TYR A 200 -5.72 14.68 -2.95
CA TYR A 200 -5.84 14.03 -1.62
C TYR A 200 -4.73 13.00 -1.39
N GLU A 201 -3.49 13.33 -1.73
CA GLU A 201 -2.37 12.60 -1.14
C GLU A 201 -2.30 13.01 0.34
N PHE A 202 -2.36 12.04 1.25
CA PHE A 202 -2.20 12.27 2.71
C PHE A 202 -0.79 12.79 3.07
N ASN A 203 0.07 12.95 2.06
CA ASN A 203 1.41 13.49 2.11
C ASN A 203 1.39 14.99 2.42
N ILE A 204 2.21 15.38 3.38
CA ILE A 204 2.29 16.73 3.93
C ILE A 204 3.27 17.58 3.11
N LEU A 205 4.27 16.95 2.48
CA LEU A 205 5.29 17.62 1.70
C LEU A 205 4.83 17.78 0.24
N PRO A 206 4.66 19.03 -0.23
CA PRO A 206 4.25 19.29 -1.61
C PRO A 206 5.49 19.19 -2.50
N LEU A 207 5.82 17.97 -2.93
CA LEU A 207 7.00 17.69 -3.75
C LEU A 207 6.80 18.06 -5.24
N ASP A 208 5.60 18.52 -5.59
CA ASP A 208 5.18 18.96 -6.92
C ASP A 208 5.68 20.36 -7.27
N GLN A 209 5.49 20.77 -8.55
CA GLN A 209 5.97 22.05 -9.07
C GLN A 209 5.38 23.27 -8.36
N GLY A 210 4.15 23.17 -7.82
CA GLY A 210 3.51 24.25 -7.07
C GLY A 210 3.93 24.31 -5.60
N GLY A 211 4.42 23.21 -5.04
CA GLY A 211 4.74 23.04 -3.64
C GLY A 211 6.02 23.69 -3.16
N VAL A 212 6.97 23.94 -4.07
CA VAL A 212 8.32 24.45 -3.75
C VAL A 212 8.27 25.76 -2.95
N HIS A 213 7.22 26.57 -3.12
CA HIS A 213 7.05 27.85 -2.43
C HIS A 213 6.39 27.75 -1.05
N GLN A 214 5.89 26.57 -0.64
CA GLN A 214 5.26 26.41 0.67
C GLN A 214 6.29 26.50 1.80
N ALA A 215 5.87 27.03 2.96
CA ALA A 215 6.74 27.32 4.10
C ALA A 215 7.51 26.08 4.60
N ILE A 216 6.88 24.90 4.58
CA ILE A 216 7.52 23.65 4.99
C ILE A 216 8.70 23.26 4.09
N MET A 217 8.59 23.55 2.78
CA MET A 217 9.66 23.33 1.80
C MET A 217 10.78 24.36 1.89
N GLN A 218 10.58 25.45 2.66
CA GLN A 218 11.61 26.46 2.87
C GLN A 218 12.63 26.09 3.97
N LEU A 219 12.28 25.12 4.84
CA LEU A 219 13.16 24.60 5.88
C LEU A 219 14.43 24.02 5.27
N THR A 220 15.59 24.43 5.79
CA THR A 220 16.91 24.05 5.28
C THR A 220 17.15 22.53 5.30
N GLU A 221 16.58 21.86 6.28
CA GLU A 221 16.74 20.44 6.55
C GLU A 221 15.88 19.61 5.60
N ILE A 222 14.69 20.10 5.27
CA ILE A 222 13.83 19.53 4.22
C ILE A 222 14.49 19.75 2.87
N LYS A 223 15.04 20.94 2.58
CA LYS A 223 15.78 21.20 1.34
C LYS A 223 16.98 20.26 1.17
N ALA A 224 17.76 20.07 2.23
CA ALA A 224 18.92 19.16 2.20
C ALA A 224 18.49 17.70 1.98
N ALA A 225 17.43 17.23 2.65
CA ALA A 225 16.91 15.88 2.47
C ALA A 225 16.32 15.65 1.06
N VAL A 226 15.54 16.61 0.55
CA VAL A 226 14.99 16.57 -0.82
C VAL A 226 16.11 16.59 -1.86
N ALA A 227 17.14 17.42 -1.68
CA ALA A 227 18.30 17.46 -2.57
C ALA A 227 19.04 16.11 -2.58
N ALA A 228 19.20 15.46 -1.42
CA ALA A 228 19.82 14.15 -1.33
C ALA A 228 19.03 13.06 -2.07
N VAL A 229 17.69 13.08 -1.96
CA VAL A 229 16.80 12.13 -2.66
C VAL A 229 16.70 12.42 -4.16
N ARG A 230 16.91 13.68 -4.59
CA ARG A 230 16.93 14.07 -6.00
C ARG A 230 18.30 13.95 -6.66
N ASN A 231 19.33 13.53 -5.92
CA ASN A 231 20.65 13.31 -6.48
C ASN A 231 20.65 12.02 -7.31
N VAL A 232 20.40 12.14 -8.61
CA VAL A 232 20.37 11.03 -9.58
C VAL A 232 21.64 10.96 -10.44
N GLU A 233 22.70 11.69 -10.09
CA GLU A 233 23.96 11.64 -10.83
C GLU A 233 24.54 10.21 -10.82
N GLY A 234 24.98 9.72 -11.99
CA GLY A 234 25.62 8.41 -12.13
C GLY A 234 24.67 7.20 -12.12
N ILE A 235 23.35 7.39 -12.10
CA ILE A 235 22.39 6.28 -12.14
C ILE A 235 22.20 5.81 -13.60
N PRO A 236 22.18 4.49 -13.85
CA PRO A 236 22.00 3.95 -15.20
C PRO A 236 20.54 4.07 -15.68
N PHE A 237 20.36 4.12 -17.01
CA PHE A 237 19.05 4.11 -17.71
C PHE A 237 18.11 5.29 -17.39
N ILE A 238 18.61 6.40 -16.82
CA ILE A 238 17.82 7.59 -16.51
C ILE A 238 17.08 8.13 -17.74
N GLU A 239 17.72 8.10 -18.91
CA GLU A 239 17.21 8.64 -20.18
C GLU A 239 15.94 7.89 -20.66
N GLU A 240 15.83 6.60 -20.37
CA GLU A 240 14.65 5.79 -20.70
C GLU A 240 13.45 6.18 -19.83
N PHE A 241 13.69 6.61 -18.59
CA PHE A 241 12.67 6.91 -17.60
C PHE A 241 12.27 8.39 -17.51
N THR A 242 13.19 9.30 -17.83
CA THR A 242 13.00 10.76 -17.69
C THR A 242 12.04 11.37 -18.70
N ASN A 243 11.82 10.70 -19.84
CA ASN A 243 10.84 11.14 -20.85
C ASN A 243 9.40 11.25 -20.32
N GLN A 244 9.11 10.70 -19.13
CA GLN A 244 7.78 10.63 -18.54
C GLN A 244 7.54 11.60 -17.36
N LYS A 245 8.58 12.16 -16.71
CA LYS A 245 8.42 12.93 -15.46
C LYS A 245 9.41 14.11 -15.34
N PRO A 246 8.93 15.35 -15.10
CA PRO A 246 9.79 16.54 -15.01
C PRO A 246 10.62 16.67 -13.71
N HIS A 247 10.46 15.77 -12.73
CA HIS A 247 11.19 15.76 -11.46
C HIS A 247 11.55 14.33 -11.02
N PHE A 248 12.32 13.64 -11.86
CA PHE A 248 12.78 12.28 -11.58
C PHE A 248 13.71 12.24 -10.37
N ASP A 249 13.45 11.34 -9.43
CA ASP A 249 14.26 11.13 -8.22
C ASP A 249 14.65 9.65 -8.01
N LEU A 250 15.39 9.37 -6.93
CA LEU A 250 15.85 8.01 -6.59
C LEU A 250 14.69 7.01 -6.39
N PHE A 251 13.54 7.47 -5.89
CA PHE A 251 12.36 6.63 -5.67
C PHE A 251 11.63 6.34 -6.98
N ASP A 252 11.60 7.29 -7.92
CA ASP A 252 11.10 7.05 -9.27
C ASP A 252 11.96 5.99 -9.99
N TRP A 253 13.28 6.01 -9.79
CA TRP A 253 14.17 4.97 -10.33
C TRP A 253 13.88 3.59 -9.71
N LEU A 254 13.74 3.50 -8.38
CA LEU A 254 13.38 2.26 -7.70
C LEU A 254 12.00 1.74 -8.15
N GLN A 255 11.04 2.65 -8.31
CA GLN A 255 9.70 2.34 -8.81
C GLN A 255 9.76 1.70 -10.20
N ASN A 256 10.49 2.33 -11.13
CA ASN A 256 10.56 1.85 -12.51
C ASN A 256 11.38 0.56 -12.62
N SER A 257 12.39 0.39 -11.76
CA SER A 257 13.23 -0.81 -11.73
C SER A 257 12.46 -2.04 -11.26
N PHE A 258 11.79 -1.95 -10.12
CA PHE A 258 11.16 -3.11 -9.44
C PHE A 258 9.64 -3.16 -9.55
N GLY A 259 9.01 -2.12 -10.12
CA GLY A 259 7.56 -2.06 -10.33
C GLY A 259 6.76 -1.85 -9.05
N PHE A 260 7.22 -1.03 -8.09
CA PHE A 260 6.48 -0.71 -6.87
C PHE A 260 5.21 0.13 -7.13
N GLN A 261 4.21 0.01 -6.26
CA GLN A 261 2.96 0.77 -6.32
C GLN A 261 3.20 2.27 -6.15
N LYS A 262 2.55 3.09 -6.99
CA LYS A 262 2.70 4.57 -6.97
C LYS A 262 2.44 5.18 -5.61
N GLY A 263 1.37 4.75 -4.93
CA GLY A 263 1.04 5.26 -3.59
C GLY A 263 2.08 4.90 -2.54
N ASN A 264 2.60 3.67 -2.57
CA ASN A 264 3.67 3.24 -1.67
C ASN A 264 4.94 4.09 -1.88
N VAL A 265 5.33 4.29 -3.14
CA VAL A 265 6.50 5.10 -3.50
C VAL A 265 6.36 6.54 -3.01
N ALA A 266 5.21 7.18 -3.22
CA ALA A 266 4.95 8.53 -2.75
C ALA A 266 5.06 8.63 -1.22
N ASN A 267 4.43 7.70 -0.49
CA ASN A 267 4.41 7.69 0.97
C ASN A 267 5.80 7.41 1.58
N GLN A 268 6.54 6.42 1.06
CA GLN A 268 7.86 6.07 1.57
C GLN A 268 8.91 7.12 1.22
N ARG A 269 8.78 7.79 0.08
CA ARG A 269 9.60 8.95 -0.28
C ARG A 269 9.44 10.08 0.73
N GLU A 270 8.20 10.48 1.04
CA GLU A 270 7.95 11.50 2.06
C GLU A 270 8.48 11.06 3.42
N HIS A 271 8.20 9.81 3.82
CA HIS A 271 8.68 9.26 5.08
C HIS A 271 10.20 9.38 5.20
N LEU A 272 10.96 8.97 4.18
CA LEU A 272 12.42 9.03 4.22
C LEU A 272 12.91 10.48 4.29
N ILE A 273 12.31 11.40 3.53
CA ILE A 273 12.67 12.83 3.57
C ILE A 273 12.48 13.40 4.97
N LEU A 274 11.32 13.16 5.59
CA LEU A 274 11.04 13.61 6.95
C LEU A 274 11.97 12.96 7.99
N LEU A 275 12.31 11.69 7.81
CA LEU A 275 13.23 10.98 8.70
C LEU A 275 14.65 11.55 8.62
N LEU A 276 15.14 11.82 7.40
CA LEU A 276 16.44 12.44 7.16
C LEU A 276 16.49 13.86 7.72
N ALA A 277 15.46 14.67 7.48
CA ALA A 277 15.37 16.02 8.03
C ALA A 277 15.37 16.00 9.57
N ASN A 278 14.58 15.12 10.19
CA ASN A 278 14.54 14.98 11.65
C ASN A 278 15.89 14.56 12.26
N LEU A 279 16.60 13.64 11.61
CA LEU A 279 17.93 13.22 12.07
C LEU A 279 18.98 14.30 11.86
N HIS A 280 18.88 15.03 10.74
CA HIS A 280 19.75 16.16 10.45
C HIS A 280 19.64 17.23 11.55
N ILE A 281 18.43 17.62 11.92
CA ILE A 281 18.16 18.59 13.01
C ILE A 281 18.80 18.14 14.33
N ARG A 282 18.65 16.86 14.69
CA ARG A 282 19.17 16.34 15.97
C ARG A 282 20.69 16.33 16.03
N ARG A 283 21.38 16.28 14.89
CA ARG A 283 22.84 16.13 14.80
C ARG A 283 23.55 17.43 14.49
N SER A 284 22.92 18.33 13.72
CA SER A 284 23.39 19.69 13.51
C SER A 284 23.14 20.52 14.78
N ASN A 285 24.02 20.41 15.78
CA ASN A 285 24.02 21.37 16.88
C ASN A 285 24.09 22.79 16.29
N LYS A 286 23.21 23.68 16.76
CA LYS A 286 23.08 25.11 16.43
C LYS A 286 24.22 25.65 15.57
N LEU A 287 23.87 26.11 14.35
CA LEU A 287 24.68 26.94 13.46
C LEU A 287 25.53 26.20 12.39
N ALA A 288 24.87 25.64 11.37
CA ALA A 288 25.46 25.63 10.03
C ALA A 288 24.34 25.61 8.98
N ASN A 289 24.24 26.70 8.19
CA ASN A 289 23.44 26.76 6.96
C ASN A 289 24.07 25.85 5.90
N THR A 290 24.06 24.53 6.11
CA THR A 290 24.59 23.58 5.13
C THR A 290 23.45 23.09 4.25
N SER A 291 23.55 23.35 2.95
CA SER A 291 22.68 22.80 1.90
C SER A 291 22.88 21.28 1.69
N LYS A 292 23.69 20.62 2.52
CA LYS A 292 24.05 19.21 2.47
C LYS A 292 23.71 18.52 3.78
N LEU A 293 23.32 17.25 3.69
CA LEU A 293 23.04 16.41 4.85
C LEU A 293 24.29 16.32 5.75
N ALA A 294 24.08 16.37 7.06
CA ALA A 294 25.17 16.27 8.03
C ALA A 294 25.87 14.91 7.93
N ASP A 295 27.19 14.93 8.10
CA ASP A 295 28.01 13.73 7.98
C ASP A 295 27.66 12.68 9.05
N GLY A 296 27.58 11.42 8.61
CA GLY A 296 27.20 10.26 9.40
C GLY A 296 25.70 10.09 9.73
N VAL A 297 24.80 10.99 9.30
CA VAL A 297 23.33 10.80 9.48
C VAL A 297 22.86 9.51 8.82
N LEU A 298 23.32 9.25 7.59
CA LEU A 298 22.98 8.06 6.84
C LEU A 298 23.62 6.80 7.44
N ASP A 299 24.81 6.89 8.03
CA ASP A 299 25.46 5.75 8.70
C ASP A 299 24.69 5.27 9.93
N ASP A 300 24.20 6.22 10.74
CA ASP A 300 23.34 5.90 11.88
C ASP A 300 22.04 5.22 11.41
N LEU A 301 21.51 5.67 10.28
CA LEU A 301 20.27 5.14 9.71
C LEU A 301 20.48 3.72 9.15
N MET A 302 21.53 3.52 8.36
CA MET A 302 21.95 2.21 7.85
C MET A 302 22.12 1.21 8.99
N LYS A 303 22.81 1.60 10.07
CA LYS A 303 23.03 0.74 11.23
C LYS A 303 21.71 0.34 11.91
N LYS A 304 20.72 1.23 11.97
CA LYS A 304 19.41 0.94 12.57
C LYS A 304 18.56 0.05 11.69
N PHE A 305 18.43 0.37 10.41
CA PHE A 305 17.60 -0.37 9.46
C PHE A 305 18.13 -1.78 9.21
N PHE A 306 19.44 -1.91 9.02
CA PHE A 306 20.06 -3.17 8.58
C PHE A 306 20.67 -3.98 9.72
N LYS A 307 20.38 -3.65 10.99
CA LYS A 307 20.85 -4.44 12.13
C LYS A 307 20.38 -5.90 12.00
N ASN A 308 19.07 -6.10 11.90
CA ASN A 308 18.47 -7.44 11.82
C ASN A 308 18.95 -8.19 10.58
N TYR A 309 18.98 -7.53 9.42
CA TYR A 309 19.49 -8.12 8.18
C TYR A 309 20.97 -8.53 8.30
N THR A 310 21.82 -7.70 8.90
CA THR A 310 23.23 -8.02 9.11
C THR A 310 23.41 -9.18 10.08
N GLU A 311 22.59 -9.26 11.13
CA GLU A 311 22.57 -10.38 12.07
C GLU A 311 22.10 -11.67 11.38
N TRP A 312 21.06 -11.61 10.55
CA TRP A 312 20.56 -12.72 9.74
C TRP A 312 21.61 -13.24 8.75
N CYS A 313 22.28 -12.36 8.01
CA CYS A 313 23.38 -12.76 7.11
C CYS A 313 24.53 -13.41 7.87
N LYS A 314 24.89 -12.91 9.06
CA LYS A 314 25.93 -13.53 9.90
C LYS A 314 25.49 -14.91 10.40
N PHE A 315 24.24 -15.04 10.80
CA PHE A 315 23.66 -16.28 11.30
C PHE A 315 23.66 -17.39 10.23
N LEU A 316 23.32 -17.05 8.98
CA LEU A 316 23.34 -17.98 7.84
C LEU A 316 24.71 -18.10 7.15
N GLU A 317 25.75 -17.44 7.68
CA GLU A 317 27.09 -17.37 7.10
C GLU A 317 27.12 -16.87 5.63
N LYS A 318 26.20 -15.95 5.29
CA LYS A 318 26.09 -15.34 3.95
C LYS A 318 26.76 -13.97 3.89
N LYS A 319 27.35 -13.67 2.73
CA LYS A 319 27.92 -12.35 2.44
C LYS A 319 26.80 -11.32 2.35
N ASN A 320 27.04 -10.13 2.89
CA ASN A 320 26.07 -9.03 2.83
C ASN A 320 25.91 -8.52 1.37
N SER A 321 24.66 -8.32 0.93
CA SER A 321 24.36 -7.77 -0.40
C SER A 321 24.53 -6.25 -0.48
N ILE A 322 24.53 -5.56 0.67
CA ILE A 322 24.79 -4.12 0.74
C ILE A 322 26.27 -3.89 0.44
N ARG A 323 26.53 -3.32 -0.74
CA ARG A 323 27.87 -2.95 -1.21
C ARG A 323 27.89 -1.46 -1.49
N LEU A 324 28.83 -0.77 -0.85
CA LEU A 324 29.01 0.68 -0.98
C LEU A 324 30.30 0.97 -1.77
N PRO A 325 30.28 1.95 -2.68
CA PRO A 325 31.48 2.40 -3.39
C PRO A 325 32.46 3.11 -2.45
N LEU A 326 33.71 3.26 -2.90
CA LEU A 326 34.78 3.94 -2.15
C LEU A 326 34.61 5.46 -2.11
N SER A 327 33.88 6.03 -3.07
CA SER A 327 33.62 7.47 -3.17
C SER A 327 32.53 7.89 -2.18
N ASP A 328 32.84 8.82 -1.28
CA ASP A 328 31.89 9.33 -0.29
C ASP A 328 30.55 9.82 -0.88
N PRO A 329 30.49 10.65 -1.94
CA PRO A 329 29.20 11.13 -2.47
C PRO A 329 28.34 10.00 -3.06
N GLU A 330 28.94 9.06 -3.80
CA GLU A 330 28.24 7.90 -4.35
C GLU A 330 27.79 6.95 -3.24
N ALA A 331 28.61 6.78 -2.19
CA ALA A 331 28.26 5.96 -1.04
C ALA A 331 27.02 6.51 -0.31
N GLN A 332 26.87 7.83 -0.17
CA GLN A 332 25.66 8.42 0.42
C GLN A 332 24.42 8.15 -0.46
N GLN A 333 24.53 8.27 -1.78
CA GLN A 333 23.44 7.94 -2.71
C GLN A 333 23.03 6.47 -2.60
N TYR A 334 24.00 5.54 -2.54
CA TYR A 334 23.73 4.11 -2.41
C TYR A 334 23.07 3.78 -1.07
N LYS A 335 23.49 4.42 0.03
CA LYS A 335 22.82 4.29 1.33
C LYS A 335 21.35 4.68 1.24
N ILE A 336 21.03 5.79 0.57
CA ILE A 336 19.64 6.22 0.35
C ILE A 336 18.88 5.19 -0.50
N LEU A 337 19.49 4.66 -1.56
CA LEU A 337 18.89 3.62 -2.39
C LEU A 337 18.59 2.33 -1.61
N TYR A 338 19.53 1.81 -0.82
CA TYR A 338 19.28 0.61 0.00
C TYR A 338 18.19 0.84 1.05
N ILE A 339 18.20 1.99 1.74
CA ILE A 339 17.16 2.35 2.72
C ILE A 339 15.81 2.51 2.02
N GLY A 340 15.77 3.20 0.89
CA GLY A 340 14.57 3.38 0.07
C GLY A 340 14.01 2.04 -0.40
N LEU A 341 14.86 1.15 -0.92
CA LEU A 341 14.50 -0.20 -1.32
C LEU A 341 13.89 -0.99 -0.16
N TYR A 342 14.52 -0.97 1.01
CA TYR A 342 13.98 -1.64 2.19
C TYR A 342 12.63 -1.07 2.62
N LEU A 343 12.47 0.26 2.62
CA LEU A 343 11.20 0.92 2.94
C LEU A 343 10.10 0.58 1.94
N LEU A 344 10.42 0.45 0.65
CA LEU A 344 9.47 0.07 -0.39
C LEU A 344 9.04 -1.39 -0.24
N ILE A 345 10.00 -2.30 -0.04
CA ILE A 345 9.73 -3.72 0.28
C ILE A 345 8.83 -3.81 1.50
N TRP A 346 9.20 -3.14 2.59
CA TRP A 346 8.39 -3.10 3.80
C TRP A 346 7.01 -2.51 3.52
N GLY A 347 6.94 -1.42 2.75
CA GLY A 347 5.70 -0.72 2.37
C GLY A 347 4.66 -1.57 1.62
N GLU A 348 5.11 -2.58 0.86
CA GLU A 348 4.23 -3.49 0.10
C GLU A 348 4.13 -4.91 0.67
N ALA A 349 4.91 -5.26 1.71
CA ALA A 349 4.95 -6.61 2.26
C ALA A 349 3.65 -7.12 2.93
N ALA A 350 2.66 -6.27 3.21
CA ALA A 350 1.39 -6.66 3.85
C ALA A 350 1.59 -7.57 5.09
N ASN A 351 1.01 -8.78 5.11
CA ASN A 351 1.15 -9.75 6.21
C ASN A 351 2.55 -10.38 6.29
N VAL A 352 3.34 -10.35 5.21
CA VAL A 352 4.73 -10.85 5.21
C VAL A 352 5.61 -10.01 6.14
N ARG A 353 5.17 -8.80 6.55
CA ARG A 353 5.86 -7.98 7.56
C ARG A 353 6.07 -8.67 8.90
N PHE A 354 5.25 -9.66 9.23
CA PHE A 354 5.38 -10.44 10.46
C PHE A 354 6.43 -11.55 10.36
N MET A 355 7.08 -11.70 9.19
CA MET A 355 8.12 -12.68 8.90
C MET A 355 9.46 -11.96 8.63
N PRO A 356 10.17 -11.49 9.66
CA PRO A 356 11.36 -10.64 9.49
C PRO A 356 12.52 -11.34 8.76
N GLU A 357 12.71 -12.64 8.90
CA GLU A 357 13.75 -13.38 8.16
C GLU A 357 13.34 -13.60 6.69
N CYS A 358 12.05 -13.78 6.41
CA CYS A 358 11.54 -13.72 5.04
C CYS A 358 11.78 -12.35 4.40
N LEU A 359 11.58 -11.24 5.13
CA LEU A 359 11.90 -9.90 4.64
C LEU A 359 13.41 -9.73 4.39
N ALA A 360 14.26 -10.29 5.25
CA ALA A 360 15.71 -10.28 5.08
C ALA A 360 16.13 -11.03 3.81
N TYR A 361 15.50 -12.17 3.52
CA TYR A 361 15.69 -12.93 2.28
C TYR A 361 15.29 -12.13 1.02
N ILE A 362 14.08 -11.54 1.00
CA ILE A 362 13.61 -10.71 -0.11
C ILE A 362 14.58 -9.53 -0.34
N PHE A 363 14.94 -8.82 0.74
CA PHE A 363 15.88 -7.71 0.66
C PHE A 363 17.27 -8.17 0.18
N HIS A 364 17.76 -9.33 0.62
CA HIS A 364 19.07 -9.86 0.23
C HIS A 364 19.20 -9.97 -1.29
N HIS A 365 18.19 -10.53 -1.95
CA HIS A 365 18.21 -10.71 -3.40
C HIS A 365 17.93 -9.42 -4.15
N MET A 366 16.94 -8.62 -3.73
CA MET A 366 16.67 -7.34 -4.40
C MET A 366 17.82 -6.34 -4.27
N ALA A 367 18.53 -6.34 -3.14
CA ALA A 367 19.73 -5.52 -2.96
C ALA A 367 20.87 -5.97 -3.89
N TYR A 368 20.99 -7.28 -4.15
CA TYR A 368 21.94 -7.82 -5.10
C TYR A 368 21.59 -7.43 -6.55
N ASP A 369 20.31 -7.53 -6.93
CA ASP A 369 19.82 -7.07 -8.24
C ASP A 369 20.08 -5.58 -8.43
N MET A 370 19.71 -4.76 -7.43
CA MET A 370 19.94 -3.31 -7.45
C MET A 370 21.43 -2.98 -7.60
N HIS A 371 22.31 -3.66 -6.85
CA HIS A 371 23.75 -3.45 -6.99
C HIS A 371 24.26 -3.83 -8.38
N SER A 372 23.76 -4.94 -8.94
CA SER A 372 24.12 -5.39 -10.29
C SER A 372 23.69 -4.38 -11.36
N MET A 373 22.48 -3.81 -11.21
CA MET A 373 22.01 -2.70 -12.04
C MET A 373 22.94 -1.50 -11.97
N LEU A 374 23.29 -1.07 -10.76
CA LEU A 374 24.13 0.10 -10.52
C LEU A 374 25.56 -0.07 -11.06
N MET A 375 26.10 -1.29 -11.05
CA MET A 375 27.42 -1.61 -11.62
C MET A 375 27.41 -1.81 -13.14
N GLY A 376 26.24 -1.75 -13.79
CA GLY A 376 26.10 -2.02 -15.22
C GLY A 376 26.47 -3.46 -15.58
N ALA A 377 26.38 -4.40 -14.63
CA ALA A 377 26.69 -5.80 -14.88
C ALA A 377 25.62 -6.39 -15.82
N THR A 378 26.01 -6.59 -17.07
CA THR A 378 25.25 -7.20 -18.15
C THR A 378 24.93 -8.67 -17.81
N ILE A 379 23.80 -8.92 -17.15
CA ILE A 379 23.11 -10.19 -17.35
C ILE A 379 22.46 -10.08 -18.73
N LEU A 380 22.91 -10.95 -19.65
CA LEU A 380 22.55 -11.02 -21.05
C LEU A 380 21.04 -11.25 -21.25
N SER A 381 20.25 -10.18 -21.29
CA SER A 381 19.07 -10.15 -22.15
C SER A 381 19.55 -9.92 -23.58
N THR A 382 18.95 -10.62 -24.55
CA THR A 382 19.28 -10.54 -26.00
C THR A 382 19.18 -9.12 -26.58
N ASP A 383 18.63 -8.17 -25.81
CA ASP A 383 18.28 -6.82 -26.21
C ASP A 383 19.19 -5.73 -25.59
N GLY A 384 20.16 -6.11 -24.75
CA GLY A 384 21.14 -5.17 -24.16
C GLY A 384 20.67 -4.37 -22.95
N THR A 385 19.42 -4.53 -22.50
CA THR A 385 18.88 -3.90 -21.28
C THR A 385 18.83 -4.90 -20.13
N PHE A 386 19.40 -4.56 -18.96
CA PHE A 386 19.28 -5.36 -17.75
C PHE A 386 17.84 -5.25 -17.22
N THR A 387 17.18 -6.38 -17.00
CA THR A 387 15.88 -6.44 -16.31
C THR A 387 16.07 -7.20 -15.00
N PRO A 388 15.66 -6.63 -13.85
CA PRO A 388 15.75 -7.37 -12.59
C PRO A 388 14.83 -8.59 -12.63
N ALA A 389 15.15 -9.61 -11.83
CA ALA A 389 14.40 -10.88 -11.76
C ALA A 389 12.89 -10.66 -11.60
N TYR A 390 12.52 -9.63 -10.85
CA TYR A 390 11.18 -9.12 -10.72
C TYR A 390 11.14 -7.63 -11.06
N GLY A 391 10.76 -7.30 -12.30
CA GLY A 391 10.64 -5.93 -12.79
C GLY A 391 9.91 -5.84 -14.13
N GLY A 392 9.98 -4.69 -14.78
CA GLY A 392 9.49 -4.50 -16.17
C GLY A 392 7.99 -4.25 -16.34
N GLY A 393 7.18 -4.32 -15.28
CA GLY A 393 5.73 -4.06 -15.32
C GLY A 393 5.21 -3.32 -14.08
N PRO A 394 4.05 -2.66 -14.17
CA PRO A 394 3.43 -2.01 -13.02
C PRO A 394 3.05 -3.04 -11.96
N GLU A 395 3.34 -2.74 -10.70
CA GLU A 395 3.01 -3.59 -9.53
C GLU A 395 3.67 -4.98 -9.58
N SER A 396 4.82 -5.11 -10.27
CA SER A 396 5.53 -6.39 -10.43
C SER A 396 6.00 -6.97 -9.09
N PHE A 397 6.54 -6.13 -8.19
CA PHE A 397 6.95 -6.57 -6.85
C PHE A 397 5.79 -7.21 -6.06
N LEU A 398 4.65 -6.53 -5.99
CA LEU A 398 3.47 -7.02 -5.28
C LEU A 398 2.97 -8.35 -5.88
N ASN A 399 2.84 -8.42 -7.20
CA ASN A 399 2.26 -9.58 -7.89
C ASN A 399 3.19 -10.79 -7.94
N ASN A 400 4.51 -10.58 -8.07
CA ASN A 400 5.45 -11.66 -8.33
C ASN A 400 6.28 -12.07 -7.10
N VAL A 401 6.47 -11.18 -6.12
CA VAL A 401 7.23 -11.45 -4.89
C VAL A 401 6.30 -11.65 -3.70
N VAL A 402 5.45 -10.67 -3.40
CA VAL A 402 4.62 -10.70 -2.18
C VAL A 402 3.45 -11.67 -2.31
N THR A 403 2.75 -11.65 -3.45
CA THR A 403 1.52 -12.44 -3.66
C THR A 403 1.74 -13.95 -3.50
N PRO A 404 2.78 -14.58 -4.09
CA PRO A 404 3.00 -16.02 -3.92
C PRO A 404 3.20 -16.44 -2.46
N ILE A 405 3.94 -15.66 -1.68
CA ILE A 405 4.16 -15.93 -0.26
C ILE A 405 2.87 -15.71 0.53
N TYR A 406 2.15 -14.64 0.23
CA TYR A 406 0.86 -14.34 0.85
C TYR A 406 -0.19 -15.41 0.57
N GLU A 407 -0.21 -16.00 -0.62
CA GLU A 407 -1.12 -17.09 -0.97
C GLU A 407 -0.89 -18.31 -0.07
N VAL A 408 0.37 -18.67 0.20
CA VAL A 408 0.70 -19.75 1.16
C VAL A 408 0.16 -19.42 2.55
N ILE A 409 0.44 -18.22 3.06
CA ILE A 409 -0.06 -17.76 4.37
C ILE A 409 -1.59 -17.83 4.42
N ARG A 410 -2.26 -17.39 3.36
CA ARG A 410 -3.72 -17.35 3.26
C ARG A 410 -4.33 -18.75 3.25
N GLU A 411 -3.77 -19.68 2.47
CA GLU A 411 -4.30 -21.04 2.41
C GLU A 411 -4.04 -21.81 3.70
N GLU A 412 -2.87 -21.64 4.33
CA GLU A 412 -2.60 -22.20 5.67
C GLU A 412 -3.54 -21.61 6.74
N ALA A 413 -3.77 -20.29 6.72
CA ALA A 413 -4.68 -19.64 7.66
C ALA A 413 -6.14 -20.10 7.50
N LYS A 414 -6.57 -20.46 6.28
CA LYS A 414 -7.92 -21.04 6.06
C LYS A 414 -8.09 -22.41 6.69
N LYS A 415 -7.01 -23.22 6.79
CA LYS A 415 -7.06 -24.53 7.43
C LYS A 415 -7.45 -24.46 8.90
N ASN A 416 -7.17 -23.33 9.56
CA ASN A 416 -7.51 -23.08 10.97
C ASN A 416 -9.03 -23.20 11.27
N GLN A 417 -9.92 -23.04 10.28
CA GLN A 417 -11.39 -23.09 10.45
C GLN A 417 -11.89 -22.31 11.69
N ASN A 418 -11.42 -21.08 11.89
CA ASN A 418 -11.73 -20.23 13.06
C ASN A 418 -11.35 -20.83 14.43
N GLY A 419 -10.27 -21.62 14.50
CA GLY A 419 -9.78 -22.23 15.74
C GLY A 419 -10.40 -23.59 16.06
N MET A 420 -11.11 -24.21 15.12
CA MET A 420 -11.72 -25.53 15.33
C MET A 420 -10.82 -26.71 14.93
N THR A 421 -9.70 -26.46 14.25
CA THR A 421 -8.75 -27.51 13.85
C THR A 421 -7.55 -27.59 14.78
N ASP A 422 -7.01 -28.80 14.94
CA ASP A 422 -5.80 -29.02 15.72
C ASP A 422 -4.62 -28.21 15.19
N HIS A 423 -3.85 -27.61 16.10
CA HIS A 423 -2.73 -26.72 15.79
C HIS A 423 -1.56 -27.44 15.11
N SER A 424 -1.55 -28.77 15.06
CA SER A 424 -0.55 -29.58 14.35
C SER A 424 -0.80 -29.68 12.83
N THR A 425 -2.00 -29.33 12.37
CA THR A 425 -2.48 -29.59 11.00
C THR A 425 -2.31 -28.42 10.03
N TRP A 426 -1.81 -27.28 10.51
CA TRP A 426 -1.61 -26.05 9.74
C TRP A 426 -0.41 -25.26 10.27
N ARG A 427 0.15 -24.39 9.41
CA ARG A 427 1.30 -23.54 9.76
C ARG A 427 0.88 -22.09 10.00
N ASN A 428 1.41 -21.46 11.04
CA ASN A 428 1.29 -20.02 11.27
C ASN A 428 2.44 -19.24 10.61
N TYR A 429 2.38 -17.90 10.64
CA TYR A 429 3.44 -17.03 10.12
C TYR A 429 4.80 -17.27 10.80
N ASP A 430 4.83 -17.66 12.08
CA ASP A 430 6.07 -18.01 12.78
C ASP A 430 6.71 -19.28 12.18
N ASP A 431 5.91 -20.31 11.90
CA ASP A 431 6.39 -21.58 11.31
C ASP A 431 6.91 -21.37 9.87
N LEU A 432 6.21 -20.53 9.10
CA LEU A 432 6.65 -20.15 7.75
C LEU A 432 7.93 -19.31 7.78
N ASN A 433 8.10 -18.49 8.81
CA ASN A 433 9.27 -17.63 8.97
C ASN A 433 10.51 -18.42 9.42
N GLU A 434 10.31 -19.48 10.20
CA GLU A 434 11.37 -20.40 10.62
C GLU A 434 12.09 -21.05 9.43
N PHE A 435 11.41 -21.28 8.31
CA PHE A 435 12.05 -21.76 7.08
C PHE A 435 13.22 -20.86 6.63
N PHE A 436 13.13 -19.55 6.88
CA PHE A 436 14.17 -18.57 6.53
C PHE A 436 15.31 -18.50 7.55
N TRP A 437 15.31 -19.36 8.57
CA TRP A 437 16.43 -19.55 9.50
C TRP A 437 17.37 -20.65 9.03
N SER A 438 16.99 -21.43 8.03
CA SER A 438 17.89 -22.41 7.42
C SER A 438 18.55 -21.85 6.15
N PRO A 439 19.81 -22.22 5.85
CA PRO A 439 20.40 -22.01 4.53
C PRO A 439 19.56 -22.60 3.38
N ASP A 440 18.64 -23.52 3.68
CA ASP A 440 17.71 -24.11 2.71
C ASP A 440 16.78 -23.08 2.07
N CYS A 441 16.58 -21.91 2.69
CA CYS A 441 15.78 -20.85 2.08
C CYS A 441 16.34 -20.36 0.73
N PHE A 442 17.64 -20.54 0.49
CA PHE A 442 18.26 -20.21 -0.79
C PHE A 442 17.97 -21.23 -1.90
N GLN A 443 17.41 -22.40 -1.57
CA GLN A 443 16.89 -23.36 -2.55
C GLN A 443 15.62 -22.86 -3.25
N LEU A 444 14.97 -21.82 -2.71
CA LEU A 444 13.87 -21.13 -3.38
C LEU A 444 14.32 -20.44 -4.67
N GLU A 445 15.62 -20.13 -4.82
CA GLU A 445 16.18 -19.37 -5.97
C GLU A 445 15.63 -17.94 -6.10
N TRP A 446 16.14 -17.19 -7.08
CA TRP A 446 15.69 -15.83 -7.38
C TRP A 446 15.77 -15.57 -8.90
N PRO A 447 14.67 -15.62 -9.66
CA PRO A 447 13.26 -15.72 -9.22
C PRO A 447 12.92 -16.98 -8.41
N MET A 448 12.02 -16.83 -7.44
CA MET A 448 11.50 -17.91 -6.61
C MET A 448 10.82 -19.01 -7.42
N ASN A 449 11.27 -20.25 -7.23
CA ASN A 449 10.71 -21.44 -7.82
C ASN A 449 9.37 -21.81 -7.13
N LYS A 450 8.26 -21.57 -7.82
CA LYS A 450 6.89 -21.87 -7.34
C LYS A 450 6.61 -23.37 -7.17
N GLU A 451 7.48 -24.25 -7.68
CA GLU A 451 7.35 -25.69 -7.52
C GLU A 451 7.99 -26.21 -6.24
N HIS A 452 8.75 -25.37 -5.53
CA HIS A 452 9.39 -25.73 -4.28
C HIS A 452 8.36 -26.06 -3.18
N ASP A 453 8.69 -27.01 -2.31
CA ASP A 453 7.83 -27.53 -1.22
C ASP A 453 7.32 -26.44 -0.27
N PHE A 454 8.03 -25.31 -0.16
CA PHE A 454 7.60 -24.13 0.59
C PHE A 454 6.23 -23.60 0.11
N PHE A 455 6.01 -23.57 -1.21
CA PHE A 455 4.76 -23.10 -1.82
C PHE A 455 3.67 -24.17 -1.87
N TYR A 456 3.97 -25.41 -1.48
CA TYR A 456 2.99 -26.47 -1.43
C TYR A 456 2.16 -26.40 -0.15
N VAL A 457 0.84 -26.42 -0.31
CA VAL A 457 -0.13 -26.50 0.78
C VAL A 457 -1.04 -27.70 0.50
N ASP A 458 -1.06 -28.67 1.42
CA ASP A 458 -1.89 -29.86 1.25
C ASP A 458 -3.39 -29.50 1.32
N PHE A 459 -4.16 -29.84 0.29
CA PHE A 459 -5.60 -29.65 0.26
C PHE A 459 -6.27 -30.97 0.66
N CYS A 460 -6.86 -31.01 1.86
CA CYS A 460 -7.76 -32.11 2.20
C CYS A 460 -9.00 -31.99 1.30
N GLU A 461 -9.08 -32.83 0.25
CA GLU A 461 -10.25 -32.88 -0.64
C GLU A 461 -11.52 -33.20 0.17
N ASP A 462 -12.53 -32.33 0.07
CA ASP A 462 -13.88 -32.65 0.54
C ASP A 462 -14.33 -34.02 -0.05
N PRO A 463 -14.69 -35.03 0.78
CA PRO A 463 -15.07 -36.37 0.31
C PRO A 463 -16.29 -36.43 -0.62
N LYS A 464 -16.97 -35.30 -0.86
CA LYS A 464 -18.26 -35.23 -1.56
C LYS A 464 -18.15 -35.13 -3.09
N ARG A 465 -16.95 -35.02 -3.68
CA ARG A 465 -16.78 -34.89 -5.14
C ARG A 465 -16.47 -36.19 -5.91
N LYS A 466 -16.18 -37.31 -5.24
CA LYS A 466 -15.82 -38.57 -5.92
C LYS A 466 -16.98 -39.44 -6.41
N ASN A 467 -18.23 -39.18 -6.00
CA ASN A 467 -19.36 -40.08 -6.34
C ASN A 467 -20.05 -39.81 -7.70
N ASN A 468 -19.56 -38.89 -8.54
CA ASN A 468 -20.27 -38.51 -9.77
C ASN A 468 -19.52 -38.71 -11.10
N LYS A 469 -18.48 -39.56 -11.16
CA LYS A 469 -17.93 -39.97 -12.46
C LYS A 469 -17.62 -41.47 -12.52
N GLY A 470 -18.49 -42.16 -13.25
CA GLY A 470 -18.02 -43.16 -14.21
C GLY A 470 -18.17 -44.62 -13.82
N SER A 471 -19.40 -45.07 -13.56
CA SER A 471 -19.79 -46.41 -13.98
C SER A 471 -19.92 -46.42 -15.51
N ASP A 472 -18.93 -46.96 -16.21
CA ASP A 472 -19.20 -47.67 -17.47
C ASP A 472 -18.12 -48.72 -17.76
N LYS A 473 -18.59 -49.97 -17.82
CA LYS A 473 -17.87 -51.17 -18.26
C LYS A 473 -17.54 -51.00 -19.76
N LEU A 474 -16.58 -51.68 -20.40
CA LEU A 474 -16.50 -53.14 -20.51
C LEU A 474 -15.35 -53.52 -21.49
N LYS A 475 -14.59 -54.56 -21.14
CA LYS A 475 -13.92 -55.60 -21.98
C LYS A 475 -12.95 -55.17 -23.10
N THR A 476 -11.75 -55.78 -23.12
CA THR A 476 -11.51 -57.05 -23.84
C THR A 476 -10.16 -57.65 -23.42
N GLU A 477 -10.19 -58.95 -23.10
CA GLU A 477 -9.07 -59.84 -22.76
C GLU A 477 -8.33 -60.36 -24.01
N LYS A 478 -7.02 -60.67 -23.87
CA LYS A 478 -6.32 -61.92 -24.28
C LYS A 478 -4.80 -61.73 -24.10
N LYS A 479 -4.12 -62.52 -23.23
CA LYS A 479 -3.47 -63.84 -23.48
C LYS A 479 -2.29 -63.72 -24.48
N THR A 480 -1.05 -64.20 -24.27
CA THR A 480 -0.48 -65.30 -23.46
C THR A 480 1.07 -65.32 -23.68
N GLU A 481 1.85 -65.76 -22.65
CA GLU A 481 3.12 -66.56 -22.56
C GLU A 481 4.14 -66.57 -23.75
N GLU A 482 5.46 -66.81 -23.69
CA GLU A 482 6.48 -67.33 -22.74
C GLU A 482 7.87 -67.15 -23.46
N ASN A 483 8.93 -66.71 -22.76
CA ASN A 483 10.22 -67.41 -22.47
C ASN A 483 11.38 -67.46 -23.53
N ASP A 484 12.59 -67.41 -22.94
CA ASP A 484 13.91 -67.94 -23.36
C ASP A 484 15.00 -67.01 -23.97
N GLU A 485 15.91 -66.59 -23.08
CA GLU A 485 17.36 -66.84 -22.98
C GLU A 485 18.37 -66.59 -24.14
N GLU A 486 19.44 -65.87 -23.73
CA GLU A 486 20.89 -65.94 -24.10
C GLU A 486 21.58 -64.96 -25.11
N MET A 487 22.54 -64.23 -24.50
CA MET A 487 23.90 -63.84 -24.89
C MET A 487 24.24 -62.79 -25.99
N GLU A 488 24.78 -61.67 -25.50
CA GLU A 488 26.03 -60.94 -25.88
C GLU A 488 26.36 -60.68 -27.38
N LEU A 489 26.44 -59.40 -27.80
CA LEU A 489 27.60 -58.50 -27.65
C LEU A 489 27.50 -57.26 -28.61
N ASN A 490 27.63 -56.06 -28.04
CA ASN A 490 28.11 -54.77 -28.60
C ASN A 490 27.50 -54.14 -29.87
N LYS A 491 26.95 -52.91 -29.75
CA LYS A 491 27.58 -51.65 -30.20
C LYS A 491 26.67 -50.40 -30.08
N ASP A 492 27.28 -49.38 -29.49
CA ASP A 492 27.23 -47.94 -29.82
C ASP A 492 25.95 -47.11 -29.58
N ASP A 493 26.06 -46.25 -28.55
CA ASP A 493 25.66 -44.85 -28.47
C ASP A 493 24.27 -44.40 -28.97
N GLU A 494 23.33 -44.27 -28.03
CA GLU A 494 22.42 -43.11 -27.98
C GLU A 494 21.93 -42.87 -26.54
N SER A 495 22.51 -41.85 -25.90
CA SER A 495 22.10 -41.36 -24.58
C SER A 495 20.67 -40.82 -24.64
N THR A 496 19.69 -41.65 -24.28
CA THR A 496 18.32 -41.20 -24.01
C THR A 496 18.35 -40.48 -22.68
N GLU A 497 18.14 -39.16 -22.70
CA GLU A 497 17.97 -38.34 -21.51
C GLU A 497 16.86 -38.94 -20.63
N GLU A 498 17.23 -39.50 -19.48
CA GLU A 498 16.30 -39.83 -18.42
C GLU A 498 15.67 -38.52 -17.93
N GLN A 499 14.44 -38.27 -18.37
CA GLN A 499 13.56 -37.27 -17.78
C GLN A 499 13.47 -37.53 -16.26
N PRO A 500 13.81 -36.56 -15.39
CA PRO A 500 13.74 -36.78 -13.97
C PRO A 500 12.28 -37.02 -13.56
N LYS A 501 12.03 -38.15 -12.89
CA LYS A 501 10.73 -38.46 -12.29
C LYS A 501 10.27 -37.25 -11.45
N PRO A 502 9.02 -36.79 -11.58
CA PRO A 502 8.55 -35.63 -10.82
C PRO A 502 8.67 -35.94 -9.33
N LYS A 503 9.45 -35.12 -8.60
CA LYS A 503 9.49 -35.18 -7.13
C LYS A 503 8.07 -34.98 -6.62
N GLU A 504 7.58 -35.89 -5.79
CA GLU A 504 6.31 -35.71 -5.10
C GLU A 504 6.41 -34.48 -4.20
N LYS A 505 5.52 -33.51 -4.40
CA LYS A 505 5.47 -32.28 -3.61
C LYS A 505 5.10 -32.63 -2.17
N LYS A 506 5.95 -32.23 -1.22
CA LYS A 506 5.76 -32.57 0.19
C LYS A 506 5.39 -31.33 0.99
N TRP A 507 4.33 -31.45 1.80
CA TRP A 507 4.03 -30.42 2.79
C TRP A 507 5.08 -30.46 3.90
N LEU A 508 5.75 -29.32 4.15
CA LEU A 508 6.90 -29.23 5.06
C LEU A 508 6.57 -29.44 6.54
N GLY A 509 5.30 -29.59 6.90
CA GLY A 509 4.90 -29.82 8.29
C GLY A 509 5.00 -28.56 9.15
N LYS A 510 4.51 -28.66 10.38
CA LYS A 510 4.67 -27.61 11.38
C LYS A 510 6.07 -27.68 12.00
N THR A 511 6.72 -26.54 12.14
CA THR A 511 7.96 -26.42 12.90
C THR A 511 7.63 -25.97 14.32
N ASN A 512 8.17 -26.66 15.32
CA ASN A 512 7.82 -26.40 16.73
C ASN A 512 8.92 -25.61 17.47
N PHE A 513 9.93 -25.08 16.79
CA PHE A 513 11.10 -24.52 17.46
C PHE A 513 10.73 -23.33 18.35
N VAL A 514 9.91 -22.41 17.85
CA VAL A 514 9.46 -21.23 18.62
C VAL A 514 8.66 -21.66 19.85
N GLU A 515 7.83 -22.70 19.73
CA GLU A 515 7.03 -23.24 20.82
C GLU A 515 7.93 -23.87 21.90
N PHE A 516 8.91 -24.70 21.50
CA PHE A 516 9.88 -25.28 22.42
C PHE A 516 10.72 -24.20 23.12
N ARG A 517 11.23 -23.23 22.36
CA ARG A 517 11.97 -22.09 22.92
C ARG A 517 11.12 -21.33 23.94
N SER A 518 9.88 -21.01 23.59
CA SER A 518 8.96 -20.24 24.44
C SER A 518 8.60 -21.02 25.70
N PHE A 519 8.37 -22.34 25.59
CA PHE A 519 8.12 -23.22 26.72
C PHE A 519 9.27 -23.20 27.73
N TRP A 520 10.51 -23.41 27.28
CA TRP A 520 11.70 -23.34 28.14
C TRP A 520 11.91 -21.95 28.72
N HIS A 521 11.54 -20.90 27.99
CA HIS A 521 11.63 -19.53 28.47
C HIS A 521 10.67 -19.28 29.66
N VAL A 522 9.46 -19.82 29.64
CA VAL A 522 8.52 -19.74 30.78
C VAL A 522 9.12 -20.42 32.01
N PHE A 523 9.73 -21.59 31.85
CA PHE A 523 10.38 -22.29 32.97
C PHE A 523 11.54 -21.47 33.55
N ARG A 524 12.36 -20.86 32.68
CA ARG A 524 13.48 -20.00 33.08
C ARG A 524 13.04 -18.70 33.75
N SER A 525 11.98 -18.06 33.25
CA SER A 525 11.51 -16.76 33.75
C SER A 525 10.82 -16.85 35.10
N PHE A 526 10.23 -18.00 35.43
CA PHE A 526 9.49 -18.22 36.68
C PHE A 526 10.15 -19.28 37.59
N ASP A 527 11.47 -19.42 37.49
CA ASP A 527 12.28 -20.35 38.28
C ASP A 527 11.98 -20.31 39.80
N ARG A 528 11.84 -19.12 40.38
CA ARG A 528 11.51 -18.93 41.80
C ARG A 528 10.12 -19.44 42.16
N MET A 529 9.16 -19.28 41.25
CA MET A 529 7.79 -19.78 41.44
C MET A 529 7.78 -21.31 41.39
N TRP A 530 8.45 -21.91 40.41
CA TRP A 530 8.55 -23.37 40.30
C TRP A 530 9.27 -23.98 41.50
N ALA A 531 10.37 -23.38 41.95
CA ALA A 531 11.08 -23.82 43.15
C ALA A 531 10.18 -23.74 44.39
N PHE A 532 9.44 -22.64 44.56
CA PHE A 532 8.50 -22.49 45.66
C PHE A 532 7.38 -23.55 45.62
N LEU A 533 6.79 -23.80 44.45
CA LEU A 533 5.72 -24.80 44.29
C LEU A 533 6.20 -26.21 44.60
N ILE A 534 7.38 -26.60 44.10
CA ILE A 534 7.95 -27.94 44.33
C ILE A 534 8.27 -28.15 45.81
N LEU A 535 8.92 -27.17 46.45
CA LEU A 535 9.27 -27.26 47.88
C LEU A 535 8.03 -27.23 48.78
N SER A 536 7.02 -26.43 48.42
CA SER A 536 5.74 -26.39 49.15
C SER A 536 4.96 -27.69 48.98
N LEU A 537 4.97 -28.28 47.78
CA LEU A 537 4.35 -29.59 47.52
C LEU A 537 5.04 -30.69 48.32
N GLN A 538 6.38 -30.71 48.35
CA GLN A 538 7.14 -31.65 49.16
C GLN A 538 6.81 -31.49 50.66
N ALA A 539 6.73 -30.26 51.17
CA ALA A 539 6.33 -29.99 52.54
C ALA A 539 4.90 -30.49 52.84
N MET A 540 3.96 -30.28 51.91
CA MET A 540 2.58 -30.77 52.04
C MET A 540 2.48 -32.29 52.01
N ILE A 541 3.27 -32.97 51.17
CA ILE A 541 3.31 -34.43 51.13
C ILE A 541 3.88 -35.00 52.44
N ILE A 542 4.97 -34.43 52.96
CA ILE A 542 5.55 -34.84 54.24
C ILE A 542 4.53 -34.63 55.38
N MET A 543 3.83 -33.49 55.39
CA MET A 543 2.76 -33.25 56.36
C MET A 543 1.62 -34.26 56.28
N ALA A 544 1.20 -34.61 55.06
CA ALA A 544 0.10 -35.53 54.83
C ALA A 544 0.48 -36.98 55.20
N CYS A 545 1.73 -37.40 54.98
CA CYS A 545 2.20 -38.75 55.34
C CYS A 545 2.33 -38.97 56.85
N HIS A 546 2.47 -37.90 57.64
CA HIS A 546 2.63 -37.96 59.10
C HIS A 546 1.34 -37.66 59.88
N ASP A 547 0.19 -37.52 59.20
CA ASP A 547 -1.14 -37.29 59.79
C ASP A 547 -1.14 -36.24 60.93
N LEU A 548 -0.50 -35.07 60.69
CA LEU A 548 -0.37 -34.03 61.72
C LEU A 548 -1.73 -33.46 62.12
N ASN A 549 -2.05 -33.51 63.42
CA ASN A 549 -3.26 -32.92 63.99
C ASN A 549 -3.07 -31.44 64.38
N SER A 550 -1.82 -30.97 64.45
CA SER A 550 -1.46 -29.58 64.78
C SER A 550 -0.15 -29.16 64.09
N PRO A 551 -0.04 -27.92 63.57
CA PRO A 551 1.17 -27.43 62.89
C PRO A 551 2.45 -27.44 63.75
N LEU A 552 2.32 -27.51 65.09
CA LEU A 552 3.45 -27.51 66.01
C LEU A 552 4.13 -28.88 66.17
N GLN A 553 3.50 -29.97 65.71
CA GLN A 553 4.09 -31.33 65.71
C GLN A 553 5.21 -31.49 64.67
N MET A 554 5.43 -30.49 63.80
CA MET A 554 6.53 -30.48 62.83
C MET A 554 7.93 -30.48 63.44
N PHE A 555 8.06 -30.15 64.73
CA PHE A 555 9.34 -30.14 65.45
C PHE A 555 9.66 -31.47 66.14
N ASP A 556 8.80 -32.49 66.00
CA ASP A 556 9.10 -33.84 66.48
C ASP A 556 10.26 -34.43 65.65
N THR A 557 11.20 -35.07 66.33
CA THR A 557 12.46 -35.58 65.76
C THR A 557 12.31 -36.35 64.43
N PRO A 558 11.35 -37.28 64.26
CA PRO A 558 11.22 -38.02 63.00
C PRO A 558 10.65 -37.16 61.85
N ILE A 559 9.77 -36.22 62.15
CA ILE A 559 9.16 -35.33 61.15
C ILE A 559 10.16 -34.25 60.73
N LEU A 560 10.96 -33.77 61.68
CA LEU A 560 12.02 -32.79 61.42
C LEU A 560 13.09 -33.37 60.49
N GLU A 561 13.48 -34.63 60.67
CA GLU A 561 14.43 -35.33 59.78
C GLU A 561 13.91 -35.37 58.33
N ASP A 562 12.63 -35.70 58.14
CA ASP A 562 12.00 -35.70 56.81
C ASP A 562 11.85 -34.29 56.23
N ILE A 563 11.52 -33.28 57.04
CA ILE A 563 11.45 -31.87 56.60
C ILE A 563 12.82 -31.37 56.15
N MET A 564 13.92 -31.85 56.74
CA MET A 564 15.27 -31.46 56.31
C MET A 564 15.59 -31.93 54.87
N SER A 565 14.86 -32.91 54.33
CA SER A 565 14.96 -33.30 52.91
C SER A 565 14.60 -32.16 51.93
N ILE A 566 13.82 -31.17 52.37
CA ILE A 566 13.48 -29.97 51.58
C ILE A 566 14.74 -29.17 51.23
N PHE A 567 15.75 -29.13 52.12
CA PHE A 567 17.02 -28.45 51.84
C PHE A 567 17.83 -29.18 50.76
N ILE A 568 17.76 -30.51 50.73
CA ILE A 568 18.39 -31.32 49.68
C ILE A 568 17.70 -31.05 48.35
N THR A 569 16.37 -31.08 48.30
CA THR A 569 15.61 -30.75 47.09
C THR A 569 15.87 -29.33 46.62
N SER A 570 15.97 -28.35 47.53
CA SER A 570 16.30 -26.97 47.20
C SER A 570 17.70 -26.83 46.58
N ALA A 571 18.69 -27.56 47.10
CA ALA A 571 20.03 -27.61 46.52
C ALA A 571 20.03 -28.21 45.11
N VAL A 572 19.28 -29.31 44.90
CA VAL A 572 19.12 -29.94 43.57
C VAL A 572 18.42 -28.99 42.59
N LEU A 573 17.35 -28.31 43.00
CA LEU A 573 16.65 -27.34 42.16
C LEU A 573 17.55 -26.18 41.73
N LYS A 574 18.41 -25.68 42.63
CA LYS A 574 19.42 -24.66 42.29
C LYS A 574 20.49 -25.18 41.33
N LEU A 575 20.89 -26.44 41.47
CA LEU A 575 21.81 -27.07 40.53
C LEU A 575 21.18 -27.18 39.13
N VAL A 576 19.93 -27.65 39.06
CA VAL A 576 19.15 -27.72 37.82
C VAL A 576 19.02 -26.33 37.20
N GLN A 577 18.67 -25.31 37.98
CA GLN A 577 18.58 -23.92 37.53
C GLN A 577 19.89 -23.41 36.89
N GLY A 578 21.05 -23.83 37.41
CA GLY A 578 22.35 -23.51 36.82
C GLY A 578 22.63 -24.24 35.50
N LEU A 579 22.07 -25.43 35.31
CA LEU A 579 22.24 -26.27 34.11
C LEU A 579 21.19 -26.00 33.02
N VAL A 580 20.00 -25.49 33.35
CA VAL A 580 18.96 -25.18 32.36
C VAL A 580 19.46 -24.24 31.25
N PRO A 581 20.18 -23.13 31.53
CA PRO A 581 20.65 -22.22 30.48
C PRO A 581 21.60 -22.88 29.47
N THR A 582 22.48 -23.76 29.94
CA THR A 582 23.44 -24.47 29.06
C THR A 582 22.75 -25.56 28.25
N LEU A 583 21.86 -26.33 28.87
CA LEU A 583 21.09 -27.37 28.19
C LEU A 583 20.11 -26.81 27.18
N THR A 584 19.39 -25.74 27.52
CA THR A 584 18.48 -25.04 26.59
C THR A 584 19.25 -24.44 25.42
N SER A 585 20.41 -23.83 25.64
CA SER A 585 21.24 -23.29 24.56
C SER A 585 21.76 -24.39 23.64
N LEU A 586 22.24 -25.51 24.19
CA LEU A 586 22.71 -26.66 23.41
C LEU A 586 21.58 -27.29 22.59
N PHE A 587 20.41 -27.49 23.21
CA PHE A 587 19.23 -28.05 22.55
C PHE A 587 18.73 -27.14 21.42
N LEU A 588 18.63 -25.83 21.65
CA LEU A 588 18.24 -24.85 20.63
C LEU A 588 19.24 -24.83 19.46
N ILE A 589 20.55 -24.91 19.73
CA ILE A 589 21.57 -24.98 18.67
C ILE A 589 21.41 -26.24 17.82
N LEU A 590 21.11 -27.37 18.46
CA LEU A 590 20.92 -28.66 17.78
C LEU A 590 19.64 -28.69 16.93
N CYS A 591 18.54 -28.13 17.42
CA CYS A 591 17.31 -27.99 16.65
C CYS A 591 17.49 -27.05 15.45
N LEU A 592 18.21 -25.92 15.61
CA LEU A 592 18.49 -25.00 14.48
C LEU A 592 19.34 -25.63 13.37
N HIS A 593 20.23 -26.56 13.71
CA HIS A 593 21.08 -27.25 12.73
C HIS A 593 20.41 -28.48 12.10
N GLY A 594 19.11 -28.72 12.35
CA GLY A 594 18.38 -29.87 11.80
C GLY A 594 18.96 -31.23 12.20
N LYS A 595 19.76 -31.29 13.28
CA LYS A 595 20.39 -32.54 13.78
C LYS A 595 19.51 -33.29 14.77
N LEU A 596 18.44 -32.67 15.23
CA LEU A 596 17.39 -33.27 16.05
C LEU A 596 16.06 -32.80 15.48
N ASP A 597 15.32 -33.72 14.86
CA ASP A 597 13.88 -33.56 14.70
C ASP A 597 13.25 -33.70 16.11
N PRO A 598 12.33 -32.79 16.50
CA PRO A 598 11.65 -32.87 17.79
C PRO A 598 10.74 -34.09 17.94
#